data_AF-A0A7C1H2G6-F1
#
_entry.id   AF-A0A7C1H2G6-F1
#
_cell.length_a   1.000
_cell.length_b   1.000
_cell.length_c   1.000
_cell.angle_alpha   90.00
_cell.angle_beta   90.00
_cell.angle_gamma   90.00
#
_symmetry.space_group_name_H-M   'P 1'
#
loop_
_entity.id
_entity.type
_entity.pdbx_description
1 polymer ?
#
loop_
_entity_poly.entity_id
_entity_poly.type
_entity_poly.pdbx_seq_one_letter_code
_entity_poly.pdbx_strand_id
1 'polypeptide(L)'
;MDTKRDIITIDRDKRNGCGLCVSGCHEGALQLIDGKAVLISELMCDGLGACIGECPEGAITNEHREAAPYDEVHTISKMVANGKNTVIAHLKHLKDYNEKEYLHQGVEWLLANRDKLSFSVDEVLQAVHNHTKDTCGCGTNGPKTKPQPMHHHGGGCAGSAAQSFANVSASSESMVSGKSELTHWPVQLHLINSHSAHFRGSNLLLAANCVAFSLGNFHSQHLKGKTLAIACPKLDSNKESYVEKITALIDDAQVDTITVMKMEVPCCGGLLQLAQMAMEQAKRKVPIKVITVGIQGEILESNWV
;
A
#
# COMPACT_ATOMS: atom_id res chain seq x y z
N MET A 1 0.69 -21.62 -5.18
CA MET A 1 1.04 -20.81 -6.36
C MET A 1 1.91 -19.71 -5.84
N ASP A 2 3.16 -19.72 -6.26
CA ASP A 2 4.16 -18.72 -5.90
C ASP A 2 3.73 -17.37 -6.48
N THR A 3 3.22 -16.50 -5.61
CA THR A 3 2.86 -15.12 -5.95
C THR A 3 4.14 -14.41 -6.33
N LYS A 4 4.27 -13.83 -7.52
CA LYS A 4 5.49 -13.11 -7.90
C LYS A 4 5.39 -11.69 -7.38
N ARG A 5 6.48 -11.13 -6.86
CA ARG A 5 6.53 -9.72 -6.48
C ARG A 5 7.80 -9.06 -6.98
N ASP A 6 7.64 -7.82 -7.39
CA ASP A 6 8.74 -6.90 -7.63
C ASP A 6 9.36 -6.49 -6.29
N ILE A 7 10.68 -6.56 -6.19
CA ILE A 7 11.44 -6.01 -5.07
C ILE A 7 12.63 -5.23 -5.56
N ILE A 8 12.96 -4.17 -4.84
CA ILE A 8 14.14 -3.36 -5.12
C ILE A 8 15.41 -4.04 -4.60
N THR A 9 16.39 -4.18 -5.47
CA THR A 9 17.74 -4.66 -5.14
C THR A 9 18.75 -3.51 -5.35
N ILE A 10 19.71 -3.38 -4.41
CA ILE A 10 20.74 -2.33 -4.44
C ILE A 10 22.11 -2.97 -4.66
N ASP A 11 22.78 -2.57 -5.74
CA ASP A 11 24.18 -2.88 -6.02
C ASP A 11 25.09 -2.15 -5.03
N ARG A 12 25.84 -2.93 -4.26
CA ARG A 12 26.67 -2.43 -3.16
C ARG A 12 27.93 -1.70 -3.63
N ASP A 13 28.36 -1.97 -4.86
CA ASP A 13 29.60 -1.43 -5.41
C ASP A 13 29.36 -0.11 -6.15
N LYS A 14 28.12 0.11 -6.63
CA LYS A 14 27.72 1.35 -7.32
C LYS A 14 27.15 2.42 -6.39
N ARG A 15 26.69 2.06 -5.19
CA ARG A 15 26.09 3.05 -4.26
C ARG A 15 27.17 3.95 -3.65
N ASN A 16 27.00 5.26 -3.80
CA ASN A 16 27.92 6.29 -3.30
C ASN A 16 27.48 6.95 -1.97
N GLY A 17 26.27 6.65 -1.47
CA GLY A 17 25.78 7.19 -0.19
C GLY A 17 25.05 8.54 -0.26
N CYS A 18 24.73 9.07 -1.46
CA CYS A 18 24.06 10.38 -1.60
C CYS A 18 22.67 10.50 -0.95
N GLY A 19 21.98 9.38 -0.69
CA GLY A 19 20.69 9.36 0.02
C GLY A 19 19.45 9.78 -0.77
N LEU A 20 19.57 10.19 -2.05
CA LEU A 20 18.43 10.65 -2.87
C LEU A 20 17.29 9.62 -3.00
N CYS A 21 17.65 8.33 -3.06
CA CYS A 21 16.68 7.23 -3.08
C CYS A 21 15.85 7.10 -1.80
N VAL A 22 16.37 7.55 -0.65
CA VAL A 22 15.68 7.49 0.64
C VAL A 22 14.52 8.49 0.66
N SER A 23 14.71 9.70 0.13
CA SER A 23 13.63 10.69 -0.01
C SER A 23 12.52 10.23 -0.98
N GLY A 24 12.87 9.43 -1.99
CA GLY A 24 11.89 8.85 -2.92
C GLY A 24 11.10 7.67 -2.34
N CYS A 25 11.56 7.07 -1.24
CA CYS A 25 10.94 5.91 -0.62
C CYS A 25 9.93 6.31 0.46
N HIS A 26 8.71 6.61 0.02
CA HIS A 26 7.63 7.06 0.90
C HIS A 26 7.24 6.03 1.97
N GLU A 27 7.41 4.74 1.67
CA GLU A 27 7.15 3.64 2.60
C GLU A 27 8.22 3.48 3.68
N GLY A 28 9.36 4.18 3.57
CA GLY A 28 10.46 4.09 4.53
C GLY A 28 11.24 2.77 4.48
N ALA A 29 11.05 1.96 3.45
CA ALA A 29 11.75 0.70 3.23
C ALA A 29 13.26 0.88 2.99
N LEU A 30 13.68 2.05 2.49
CA LEU A 30 15.08 2.43 2.30
C LEU A 30 15.50 3.45 3.36
N GLN A 31 16.67 3.25 3.96
CA GLN A 31 17.28 4.21 4.87
C GLN A 31 18.78 4.36 4.59
N LEU A 32 19.33 5.52 4.96
CA LEU A 32 20.76 5.77 4.91
C LEU A 32 21.38 5.30 6.22
N ILE A 33 22.13 4.20 6.17
CA ILE A 33 22.80 3.59 7.33
C ILE A 33 24.29 3.55 7.06
N ASP A 34 25.10 4.06 8.00
CA ASP A 34 26.55 4.12 7.88
C ASP A 34 27.02 4.78 6.56
N GLY A 35 26.29 5.83 6.15
CA GLY A 35 26.57 6.58 4.92
C GLY A 35 26.22 5.83 3.63
N LYS A 36 25.49 4.70 3.68
CA LYS A 36 25.08 3.93 2.50
C LYS A 36 23.58 3.67 2.51
N ALA A 37 22.95 3.71 1.34
CA ALA A 37 21.54 3.35 1.21
C ALA A 37 21.37 1.83 1.41
N VAL A 38 20.45 1.44 2.30
CA VAL A 38 20.15 0.04 2.63
C VAL A 38 18.64 -0.16 2.62
N LEU A 39 18.19 -1.29 2.04
CA LEU A 39 16.82 -1.78 2.17
C LEU A 39 16.67 -2.40 3.55
N ILE A 40 16.01 -1.68 4.44
CA ILE A 40 15.78 -2.07 5.83
C ILE A 40 14.43 -2.74 6.03
N SER A 41 13.56 -2.82 5.03
CA SER A 41 12.28 -3.52 5.14
C SER A 41 11.85 -4.05 3.79
N GLU A 42 12.04 -5.35 3.55
CA GLU A 42 11.49 -5.99 2.36
C GLU A 42 9.96 -6.09 2.40
N LEU A 43 9.37 -6.08 3.61
CA LEU A 43 7.92 -6.09 3.84
C LEU A 43 7.26 -4.82 3.31
N MET A 44 7.90 -3.67 3.53
CA MET A 44 7.37 -2.35 3.15
C MET A 44 7.85 -1.90 1.78
N CYS A 45 8.63 -2.72 1.07
CA CYS A 45 9.01 -2.45 -0.30
C CYS A 45 7.86 -2.82 -1.23
N ASP A 46 7.30 -1.80 -1.90
CA ASP A 46 6.18 -1.94 -2.82
C ASP A 46 6.56 -2.41 -4.24
N GLY A 47 7.86 -2.43 -4.56
CA GLY A 47 8.36 -2.80 -5.88
C GLY A 47 8.09 -1.78 -6.99
N LEU A 48 7.55 -0.59 -6.68
CA LEU A 48 7.17 0.41 -7.69
C LEU A 48 8.37 1.04 -8.41
N GLY A 49 9.53 1.05 -7.74
CA GLY A 49 10.75 1.60 -8.33
C GLY A 49 10.84 3.12 -8.34
N ALA A 50 10.06 3.83 -7.50
CA ALA A 50 10.17 5.29 -7.36
C ALA A 50 11.61 5.75 -7.02
N CYS A 51 12.36 4.91 -6.29
CA CYS A 51 13.76 5.15 -5.96
C CYS A 51 14.76 4.93 -7.10
N ILE A 52 14.39 4.20 -8.17
CA ILE A 52 15.29 3.85 -9.28
C ILE A 52 15.70 5.11 -10.05
N GLY A 53 14.75 5.99 -10.36
CA GLY A 53 15.00 7.24 -11.08
C GLY A 53 15.79 8.28 -10.28
N GLU A 54 15.79 8.16 -8.95
CA GLU A 54 16.51 9.06 -8.04
C GLU A 54 17.98 8.67 -7.84
N CYS A 55 18.40 7.50 -8.33
CA CYS A 55 19.78 7.02 -8.15
C CYS A 55 20.67 7.50 -9.31
N PRO A 56 21.56 8.50 -9.10
CA PRO A 56 22.43 9.00 -10.17
C PRO A 56 23.44 7.96 -10.65
N GLU A 57 23.78 6.98 -9.80
CA GLU A 57 24.75 5.93 -10.10
C GLU A 57 24.12 4.69 -10.77
N GLY A 58 22.79 4.65 -10.90
CA GLY A 58 22.08 3.47 -11.41
C GLY A 58 22.30 2.22 -10.55
N ALA A 59 22.49 2.39 -9.24
CA ALA A 59 22.78 1.31 -8.29
C ALA A 59 21.52 0.51 -7.89
N ILE A 60 20.33 0.95 -8.29
CA ILE A 60 19.05 0.41 -7.84
C ILE A 60 18.33 -0.23 -9.03
N THR A 61 17.92 -1.49 -8.88
CA THR A 61 17.21 -2.25 -9.90
C THR A 61 15.99 -2.93 -9.31
N ASN A 62 14.99 -3.23 -10.14
CA ASN A 62 13.88 -4.09 -9.76
C ASN A 62 14.22 -5.55 -10.08
N GLU A 63 13.94 -6.45 -9.14
CA GLU A 63 14.09 -7.89 -9.29
C GLU A 63 12.73 -8.55 -9.12
N HIS A 64 12.31 -9.29 -10.14
CA HIS A 64 11.07 -10.06 -10.12
C HIS A 64 11.35 -11.44 -9.54
N ARG A 65 10.91 -11.71 -8.30
CA ARG A 65 11.17 -12.98 -7.62
C ARG A 65 9.88 -13.62 -7.12
N GLU A 66 9.89 -14.95 -7.00
CA GLU A 66 8.80 -15.67 -6.32
C GLU A 66 8.71 -15.22 -4.86
N ALA A 67 7.56 -14.65 -4.50
CA ALA A 67 7.24 -14.25 -3.15
C ALA A 67 6.76 -15.47 -2.38
N ALA A 68 7.70 -16.14 -1.74
CA ALA A 68 7.35 -16.87 -0.52
C ALA A 68 6.68 -15.90 0.47
N PRO A 69 5.78 -16.39 1.36
CA PRO A 69 5.25 -15.58 2.46
C PRO A 69 6.37 -14.83 3.16
N TYR A 70 6.10 -13.59 3.61
CA TYR A 70 7.12 -12.78 4.27
C TYR A 70 7.75 -13.57 5.42
N ASP A 71 9.07 -13.72 5.34
CA ASP A 71 9.89 -14.44 6.32
C ASP A 71 10.87 -13.45 6.94
N GLU A 72 10.53 -13.03 8.16
CA GLU A 72 11.35 -12.13 8.96
C GLU A 72 12.72 -12.75 9.29
N VAL A 73 12.76 -14.05 9.58
CA VAL A 73 13.98 -14.78 9.92
C VAL A 73 14.97 -14.76 8.75
N HIS A 74 14.47 -15.01 7.53
CA HIS A 74 15.28 -14.89 6.32
C HIS A 74 15.75 -13.46 6.08
N THR A 75 14.85 -12.49 6.25
CA THR A 75 15.13 -11.05 6.07
C THR A 75 16.26 -10.60 6.99
N ILE A 76 16.15 -10.89 8.29
CA ILE A 76 17.15 -10.47 9.28
C ILE A 76 18.49 -11.21 9.07
N SER A 77 18.46 -12.48 8.66
CA SER A 77 19.67 -13.26 8.38
C SER A 77 20.53 -12.70 7.25
N LYS A 78 19.92 -12.06 6.24
CA LYS A 78 20.64 -11.33 5.19
C LYS A 78 21.06 -9.94 5.66
N MET A 79 20.24 -9.31 6.50
CA MET A 79 20.43 -7.94 6.94
C MET A 79 21.61 -7.78 7.89
N VAL A 80 21.93 -8.78 8.72
CA VAL A 80 23.10 -8.73 9.62
C VAL A 80 24.42 -8.49 8.89
N ALA A 81 24.53 -8.88 7.62
CA ALA A 81 25.70 -8.60 6.79
C ALA A 81 25.90 -7.10 6.47
N ASN A 82 24.87 -6.27 6.66
CA ASN A 82 24.96 -4.81 6.54
C ASN A 82 25.40 -4.13 7.84
N GLY A 83 25.50 -4.88 8.94
CA GLY A 83 26.02 -4.41 10.22
C GLY A 83 24.94 -4.07 11.26
N LYS A 84 25.41 -3.75 12.47
CA LYS A 84 24.59 -3.53 13.67
C LYS A 84 23.51 -2.46 13.47
N ASN A 85 23.87 -1.34 12.85
CA ASN A 85 22.98 -0.18 12.72
C ASN A 85 21.80 -0.47 11.78
N THR A 86 21.99 -1.31 10.77
CA THR A 86 20.91 -1.73 9.87
C THR A 86 19.88 -2.56 10.61
N VAL A 87 20.34 -3.51 11.44
CA VAL A 87 19.46 -4.37 12.26
C VAL A 87 18.68 -3.53 13.27
N ILE A 88 19.33 -2.57 13.92
CA ILE A 88 18.65 -1.62 14.83
C ILE A 88 17.56 -0.85 14.08
N ALA A 89 17.88 -0.28 12.91
CA ALA A 89 16.94 0.50 12.12
C ALA A 89 15.71 -0.32 11.69
N HIS A 90 15.92 -1.55 11.25
CA HIS A 90 14.84 -2.47 10.88
C HIS A 90 13.92 -2.81 12.06
N LEU A 91 14.47 -3.24 13.20
CA LEU A 91 13.66 -3.57 14.37
C LEU A 91 12.92 -2.36 14.94
N LYS A 92 13.53 -1.17 14.90
CA LYS A 92 12.85 0.09 15.25
C LYS A 92 11.69 0.37 14.29
N HIS A 93 11.88 0.16 13.00
CA HIS A 93 10.83 0.33 12.00
C HIS A 93 9.67 -0.65 12.24
N LEU A 94 9.94 -1.95 12.48
CA LEU A 94 8.88 -2.91 12.84
C LEU A 94 8.11 -2.48 14.10
N LYS A 95 8.82 -1.97 15.11
CA LYS A 95 8.20 -1.42 16.34
C LYS A 95 7.34 -0.18 16.04
N ASP A 96 7.82 0.74 15.20
CA ASP A 96 7.13 1.99 14.86
C ASP A 96 5.85 1.78 14.02
N TYR A 97 5.79 0.68 13.28
CA TYR A 97 4.63 0.24 12.49
C TYR A 97 3.79 -0.82 13.22
N ASN A 98 4.10 -1.10 14.49
CA ASN A 98 3.34 -2.00 15.37
C ASN A 98 3.26 -3.46 14.85
N GLU A 99 4.27 -3.88 14.08
CA GLU A 99 4.42 -5.24 13.54
C GLU A 99 5.04 -6.18 14.59
N LYS A 100 4.32 -6.40 15.69
CA LYS A 100 4.82 -7.08 16.90
C LYS A 100 5.26 -8.53 16.68
N GLU A 101 4.58 -9.24 15.79
CA GLU A 101 4.85 -10.65 15.50
C GLU A 101 6.21 -10.82 14.80
N TYR A 102 6.45 -10.04 13.75
CA TYR A 102 7.74 -10.02 13.06
C TYR A 102 8.84 -9.46 13.96
N LEU A 103 8.56 -8.41 14.74
CA LEU A 103 9.53 -7.92 15.73
C LEU A 103 9.99 -9.04 16.69
N HIS A 104 9.06 -9.90 17.14
CA HIS A 104 9.39 -11.04 18.00
C HIS A 104 10.27 -12.06 17.28
N GLN A 105 9.88 -12.48 16.07
CA GLN A 105 10.64 -13.43 15.26
C GLN A 105 12.08 -12.96 14.97
N GLY A 106 12.26 -11.68 14.63
CA GLY A 106 13.58 -11.10 14.40
C GLY A 106 14.45 -11.10 15.66
N VAL A 107 13.88 -10.77 16.82
CA VAL A 107 14.59 -10.79 18.11
C VAL A 107 14.98 -12.20 18.53
N GLU A 108 14.07 -13.18 18.39
CA GLU A 108 14.37 -14.59 18.70
C GLU A 108 15.52 -15.12 17.85
N TRP A 109 15.53 -14.80 16.54
CA TRP A 109 16.60 -15.23 15.65
C TRP A 109 17.95 -14.63 16.05
N LEU A 110 17.99 -13.35 16.42
CA LEU A 110 19.22 -12.68 16.89
C LEU A 110 19.76 -13.32 18.17
N LEU A 111 18.90 -13.63 19.13
CA LEU A 111 19.28 -14.30 20.37
C LEU A 111 19.84 -15.71 20.11
N ALA A 112 19.20 -16.47 19.20
CA ALA A 112 19.64 -17.81 18.83
C ALA A 112 20.98 -17.85 18.08
N ASN A 113 21.35 -16.75 17.40
CA ASN A 113 22.58 -16.67 16.59
C ASN A 113 23.65 -15.74 17.18
N ARG A 114 23.50 -15.30 18.43
CA ARG A 114 24.35 -14.29 19.08
C ARG A 114 25.86 -14.54 18.93
N ASP A 115 26.29 -15.80 19.00
CA ASP A 115 27.72 -16.18 19.01
C ASP A 115 28.34 -16.14 17.59
N LYS A 116 27.51 -16.04 16.54
CA LYS A 116 27.94 -15.99 15.13
C LYS A 116 27.94 -14.58 14.55
N LEU A 117 27.47 -13.60 15.31
CA LEU A 117 27.32 -12.22 14.84
C LEU A 117 28.58 -11.40 15.13
N SER A 118 28.88 -10.44 14.25
CA SER A 118 30.03 -9.55 14.38
C SER A 118 29.80 -8.38 15.35
N PHE A 119 28.65 -8.33 16.04
CA PHE A 119 28.25 -7.26 16.94
C PHE A 119 27.44 -7.78 18.13
N SER A 120 27.36 -6.99 19.20
CA SER A 120 26.60 -7.32 20.41
C SER A 120 25.10 -7.23 20.18
N VAL A 121 24.38 -8.33 20.44
CA VAL A 121 22.91 -8.39 20.36
C VAL A 121 22.26 -7.57 21.47
N ASP A 122 22.86 -7.55 22.67
CA ASP A 122 22.30 -6.82 23.82
C ASP A 122 22.23 -5.31 23.55
N GLU A 123 23.24 -4.76 22.87
CA GLU A 123 23.24 -3.35 22.44
C GLU A 123 22.14 -3.04 21.42
N VAL A 124 21.86 -3.97 20.51
CA VAL A 124 20.77 -3.84 19.53
C VAL A 124 19.43 -3.79 20.24
N LEU A 125 19.17 -4.74 21.15
CA LEU A 125 17.91 -4.83 21.89
C LEU A 125 17.68 -3.60 22.77
N GLN A 126 18.72 -3.12 23.44
CA GLN A 126 18.65 -1.90 24.25
C GLN A 126 18.31 -0.67 23.40
N ALA A 127 18.92 -0.54 22.21
CA ALA A 127 18.64 0.58 21.30
C ALA A 127 17.20 0.56 20.75
N VAL A 128 16.64 -0.63 20.52
CA VAL A 128 15.24 -0.80 20.06
C VAL A 128 14.25 -0.56 21.22
N HIS A 129 14.57 -0.99 22.44
CA HIS A 129 13.72 -0.80 23.62
C HIS A 129 13.59 0.69 23.99
N ASN A 130 14.71 1.41 24.00
CA ASN A 130 14.77 2.84 24.34
C ASN A 130 14.24 3.75 23.22
N HIS A 131 13.87 3.21 22.06
CA HIS A 131 13.31 3.98 20.95
C HIS A 131 11.87 4.39 21.22
N THR A 132 11.60 5.69 21.17
CA THR A 132 10.27 6.28 21.10
C THR A 132 10.09 6.90 19.73
N LYS A 133 8.91 6.71 19.11
CA LYS A 133 8.61 7.17 17.76
C LYS A 133 8.69 8.70 17.68
N ASP A 134 9.78 9.22 17.14
CA ASP A 134 9.90 10.63 16.78
C ASP A 134 9.02 10.88 15.54
N THR A 135 8.09 11.83 15.65
CA THR A 135 7.26 12.28 14.53
C THR A 135 8.16 12.88 13.45
N CYS A 136 8.37 12.15 12.36
CA CYS A 136 9.12 12.64 11.20
C CYS A 136 8.36 13.79 10.55
N GLY A 137 8.91 15.00 10.65
CA GLY A 137 8.37 16.23 10.09
C GLY A 137 8.66 16.34 8.60
N CYS A 138 7.62 16.14 7.78
CA CYS A 138 7.64 16.46 6.36
C CYS A 138 7.39 17.96 6.16
N GLY A 139 8.47 18.72 5.94
CA GLY A 139 8.44 20.12 5.51
C GLY A 139 8.21 20.27 4.01
N THR A 140 7.33 21.20 3.65
CA THR A 140 6.91 21.57 2.29
C THR A 140 7.90 22.47 1.55
N ASN A 141 7.90 22.39 0.20
CA ASN A 141 8.09 23.43 -0.85
C ASN A 141 9.03 22.94 -1.99
N GLY A 142 8.59 22.58 -3.20
CA GLY A 142 8.10 23.40 -4.35
C GLY A 142 8.99 23.07 -5.61
N PRO A 143 8.77 23.56 -6.86
CA PRO A 143 7.64 24.21 -7.51
C PRO A 143 7.05 23.43 -8.73
N LYS A 144 5.91 23.93 -9.24
CA LYS A 144 5.08 23.40 -10.33
C LYS A 144 5.64 23.68 -11.73
N THR A 145 5.50 22.73 -12.66
CA THR A 145 5.54 22.96 -14.11
C THR A 145 4.23 22.50 -14.77
N LYS A 146 3.68 23.36 -15.64
CA LYS A 146 2.39 23.16 -16.34
C LYS A 146 2.61 22.37 -17.64
N PRO A 147 1.83 21.33 -17.97
CA PRO A 147 1.77 20.81 -19.33
C PRO A 147 0.72 21.56 -20.17
N GLN A 148 1.09 21.82 -21.43
CA GLN A 148 0.25 22.42 -22.49
C GLN A 148 -0.70 21.36 -23.10
N PRO A 149 -1.86 21.75 -23.65
CA PRO A 149 -2.84 20.81 -24.19
C PRO A 149 -2.51 20.42 -25.63
N MET A 150 -2.49 19.11 -25.93
CA MET A 150 -2.53 18.59 -27.29
C MET A 150 -3.99 18.24 -27.64
N HIS A 151 -4.48 18.82 -28.74
CA HIS A 151 -5.79 18.48 -29.31
C HIS A 151 -5.75 17.08 -29.93
N HIS A 152 -6.60 16.18 -29.44
CA HIS A 152 -6.92 14.93 -30.12
C HIS A 152 -8.44 14.82 -30.29
N HIS A 153 -8.88 14.79 -31.55
CA HIS A 153 -10.25 14.51 -31.94
C HIS A 153 -10.51 13.00 -31.79
N GLY A 154 -11.41 12.63 -30.87
CA GLY A 154 -11.89 11.26 -30.75
C GLY A 154 -13.22 11.23 -30.00
N GLY A 155 -14.28 10.75 -30.66
CA GLY A 155 -15.61 10.62 -30.07
C GLY A 155 -15.56 9.81 -28.77
N GLY A 156 -15.94 10.44 -27.66
CA GLY A 156 -15.82 9.86 -26.33
C GLY A 156 -16.75 8.67 -26.09
N CYS A 157 -16.22 7.63 -25.43
CA CYS A 157 -17.02 6.60 -24.79
C CYS A 157 -17.97 7.24 -23.76
N ALA A 158 -19.23 6.78 -23.68
CA ALA A 158 -20.27 7.33 -22.80
C ALA A 158 -19.82 7.52 -21.33
N GLY A 159 -19.00 6.61 -20.80
CA GLY A 159 -18.44 6.72 -19.43
C GLY A 159 -17.36 7.79 -19.24
N SER A 160 -17.03 8.56 -20.28
CA SER A 160 -16.02 9.64 -20.26
C SER A 160 -16.56 10.97 -20.78
N ALA A 161 -17.85 11.04 -21.11
CA ALA A 161 -18.48 12.24 -21.62
C ALA A 161 -18.59 13.29 -20.51
N ALA A 162 -18.15 14.52 -20.80
CA ALA A 162 -18.33 15.65 -19.89
C ALA A 162 -19.83 15.99 -19.78
N GLN A 163 -20.34 16.11 -18.54
CA GLN A 163 -21.73 16.43 -18.25
C GLN A 163 -21.81 17.42 -17.08
N SER A 164 -22.85 18.26 -17.09
CA SER A 164 -23.19 19.16 -15.99
C SER A 164 -24.55 18.77 -15.43
N PHE A 165 -24.68 18.75 -14.11
CA PHE A 165 -25.94 18.49 -13.44
C PHE A 165 -26.65 19.82 -13.12
N ALA A 166 -27.98 19.83 -13.20
CA ALA A 166 -28.75 20.95 -12.67
C ALA A 166 -28.58 21.00 -11.15
N ASN A 167 -28.48 22.20 -10.57
CA ASN A 167 -28.50 22.35 -9.11
C ASN A 167 -29.85 21.85 -8.60
N VAL A 168 -29.87 20.62 -8.07
CA VAL A 168 -31.01 20.11 -7.31
C VAL A 168 -31.07 20.94 -6.04
N SER A 169 -32.17 21.65 -5.83
CA SER A 169 -32.46 22.38 -4.60
C SER A 169 -32.17 21.44 -3.43
N ALA A 170 -31.15 21.75 -2.63
CA ALA A 170 -30.73 20.90 -1.53
C ALA A 170 -31.95 20.55 -0.67
N SER A 171 -32.28 19.27 -0.59
CA SER A 171 -33.12 18.78 0.50
C SER A 171 -32.49 19.27 1.79
N SER A 172 -33.31 19.71 2.74
CA SER A 172 -32.91 20.27 4.03
C SER A 172 -32.30 19.22 4.97
N GLU A 173 -31.56 18.26 4.44
CA GLU A 173 -30.68 17.39 5.21
C GLU A 173 -29.37 18.15 5.36
N SER A 174 -29.13 18.63 6.58
CA SER A 174 -27.87 19.25 6.94
C SER A 174 -26.71 18.32 6.61
N MET A 175 -25.82 18.74 5.70
CA MET A 175 -24.51 18.12 5.51
C MET A 175 -23.82 17.97 6.87
N VAL A 176 -23.71 16.73 7.35
CA VAL A 176 -23.11 16.46 8.66
C VAL A 176 -21.59 16.55 8.50
N SER A 177 -20.98 17.58 9.10
CA SER A 177 -19.53 17.63 9.30
C SER A 177 -19.14 16.50 10.27
N GLY A 178 -18.67 15.39 9.71
CA GLY A 178 -18.24 14.21 10.46
C GLY A 178 -16.73 14.15 10.62
N LYS A 179 -16.26 13.49 11.68
CA LYS A 179 -14.84 13.09 11.77
C LYS A 179 -14.55 12.04 10.71
N SER A 180 -13.32 12.01 10.21
CA SER A 180 -12.88 10.95 9.30
C SER A 180 -12.98 9.58 10.00
N GLU A 181 -13.65 8.64 9.35
CA GLU A 181 -13.72 7.23 9.76
C GLU A 181 -12.56 6.39 9.16
N LEU A 182 -11.56 7.03 8.52
CA LEU A 182 -10.39 6.34 7.97
C LEU A 182 -9.45 5.91 9.10
N THR A 183 -9.08 4.62 9.11
CA THR A 183 -8.27 4.01 10.17
C THR A 183 -6.82 3.72 9.76
N HIS A 184 -6.49 3.86 8.47
CA HIS A 184 -5.15 3.55 7.95
C HIS A 184 -4.79 4.41 6.73
N TRP A 185 -3.51 4.39 6.36
CA TRP A 185 -2.95 5.04 5.18
C TRP A 185 -1.70 4.28 4.71
N PRO A 186 -1.41 4.14 3.40
CA PRO A 186 -2.12 4.67 2.23
C PRO A 186 -3.38 3.87 1.84
N VAL A 187 -4.25 4.47 1.01
CA VAL A 187 -5.51 3.84 0.59
C VAL A 187 -5.55 3.42 -0.88
N GLN A 188 -4.63 3.88 -1.72
CA GLN A 188 -4.56 3.48 -3.13
C GLN A 188 -4.13 2.02 -3.23
N LEU A 189 -4.89 1.16 -3.91
CA LEU A 189 -4.59 -0.26 -4.06
C LEU A 189 -3.19 -0.51 -4.64
N HIS A 190 -2.73 0.41 -5.49
CA HIS A 190 -1.36 0.40 -6.01
C HIS A 190 -0.30 0.50 -4.91
N LEU A 191 -0.55 1.28 -3.87
CA LEU A 191 0.40 1.59 -2.79
C LEU A 191 0.24 0.70 -1.57
N ILE A 192 -0.95 0.15 -1.32
CA ILE A 192 -1.17 -0.61 -0.08
C ILE A 192 -0.25 -1.84 -0.01
N ASN A 193 0.22 -2.12 1.20
CA ASN A 193 0.84 -3.39 1.55
C ASN A 193 -0.22 -4.33 2.12
N SER A 194 -0.56 -5.39 1.38
CA SER A 194 -1.58 -6.39 1.73
C SER A 194 -1.27 -7.18 3.00
N HIS A 195 -0.01 -7.19 3.46
CA HIS A 195 0.40 -7.92 4.67
C HIS A 195 0.35 -7.08 5.95
N SER A 196 0.02 -5.79 5.85
CA SER A 196 -0.04 -4.88 7.00
C SER A 196 -1.08 -5.33 8.03
N ALA A 197 -0.76 -5.19 9.32
CA ALA A 197 -1.60 -5.69 10.41
C ALA A 197 -3.06 -5.19 10.39
N HIS A 198 -3.33 -3.99 9.87
CA HIS A 198 -4.68 -3.40 9.86
C HIS A 198 -5.67 -4.12 8.91
N PHE A 199 -5.20 -4.88 7.91
CA PHE A 199 -6.05 -5.68 7.04
C PHE A 199 -6.43 -7.05 7.63
N ARG A 200 -5.75 -7.48 8.70
CA ARG A 200 -5.96 -8.83 9.26
C ARG A 200 -7.37 -8.98 9.82
N GLY A 201 -8.16 -9.90 9.28
CA GLY A 201 -9.54 -10.14 9.71
C GLY A 201 -10.45 -8.91 9.56
N SER A 202 -10.14 -8.01 8.61
CA SER A 202 -10.92 -6.78 8.44
C SER A 202 -12.08 -6.96 7.47
N ASN A 203 -13.07 -6.07 7.54
CA ASN A 203 -14.04 -5.89 6.46
C ASN A 203 -13.46 -4.90 5.44
N LEU A 204 -13.15 -5.36 4.23
CA LEU A 204 -12.54 -4.54 3.19
C LEU A 204 -13.61 -3.78 2.39
N LEU A 205 -13.42 -2.48 2.21
CA LEU A 205 -14.10 -1.65 1.24
C LEU A 205 -13.17 -1.38 0.06
N LEU A 206 -13.46 -2.01 -1.08
CA LEU A 206 -12.79 -1.77 -2.36
C LEU A 206 -13.63 -0.79 -3.18
N ALA A 207 -13.24 0.48 -3.20
CA ALA A 207 -14.04 1.55 -3.82
C ALA A 207 -13.39 2.13 -5.08
N ALA A 208 -14.20 2.40 -6.12
CA ALA A 208 -13.72 3.17 -7.26
C ALA A 208 -13.43 4.63 -6.84
N ASN A 209 -12.38 5.25 -7.40
CA ASN A 209 -11.94 6.59 -7.00
C ASN A 209 -13.06 7.65 -6.97
N CYS A 210 -14.00 7.61 -7.91
CA CYS A 210 -15.10 8.59 -7.98
C CYS A 210 -16.17 8.41 -6.90
N VAL A 211 -16.31 7.22 -6.30
CA VAL A 211 -17.39 6.89 -5.36
C VAL A 211 -17.41 7.83 -4.15
N ALA A 212 -16.25 8.06 -3.54
CA ALA A 212 -16.14 8.89 -2.35
C ALA A 212 -16.46 10.38 -2.64
N PHE A 213 -16.28 10.83 -3.89
CA PHE A 213 -16.58 12.20 -4.30
C PHE A 213 -18.03 12.38 -4.73
N SER A 214 -18.72 11.30 -5.13
CA SER A 214 -20.16 11.32 -5.42
C SER A 214 -21.02 11.19 -4.16
N LEU A 215 -20.50 10.61 -3.07
CA LEU A 215 -21.24 10.36 -1.82
C LEU A 215 -20.78 11.29 -0.69
N GLY A 216 -21.58 12.32 -0.40
CA GLY A 216 -21.27 13.27 0.69
C GLY A 216 -21.16 12.64 2.09
N ASN A 217 -21.75 11.47 2.28
CA ASN A 217 -21.76 10.70 3.53
C ASN A 217 -20.91 9.41 3.45
N PHE A 218 -19.95 9.33 2.51
CA PHE A 218 -19.12 8.14 2.28
C PHE A 218 -18.49 7.59 3.57
N HIS A 219 -17.86 8.46 4.36
CA HIS A 219 -17.17 8.03 5.58
C HIS A 219 -18.15 7.43 6.61
N SER A 220 -19.26 8.11 6.87
CA SER A 220 -20.19 7.73 7.93
C SER A 220 -21.06 6.53 7.59
N GLN A 221 -21.47 6.37 6.32
CA GLN A 221 -22.36 5.29 5.89
C GLN A 221 -21.63 4.07 5.31
N HIS A 222 -20.47 4.26 4.69
CA HIS A 222 -19.84 3.20 3.91
C HIS A 222 -18.46 2.78 4.44
N LEU A 223 -17.63 3.72 4.91
CA LEU A 223 -16.27 3.42 5.39
C LEU A 223 -16.22 2.95 6.84
N LYS A 224 -17.12 3.46 7.70
CA LYS A 224 -17.08 3.20 9.14
C LYS A 224 -16.92 1.71 9.48
N GLY A 225 -15.87 1.39 10.23
CA GLY A 225 -15.55 0.02 10.66
C GLY A 225 -14.94 -0.87 9.58
N LYS A 226 -14.54 -0.32 8.43
CA LYS A 226 -13.90 -1.05 7.33
C LYS A 226 -12.49 -0.53 7.05
N THR A 227 -11.64 -1.39 6.51
CA THR A 227 -10.40 -0.95 5.85
C THR A 227 -10.72 -0.51 4.43
N LEU A 228 -10.01 0.50 3.92
CA LEU A 228 -10.22 1.03 2.57
C LEU A 228 -9.10 0.62 1.61
N ALA A 229 -9.48 0.23 0.39
CA ALA A 229 -8.62 0.26 -0.78
C ALA A 229 -9.37 0.95 -1.93
N ILE A 230 -8.71 1.86 -2.65
CA ILE A 230 -9.29 2.53 -3.82
C ILE A 230 -8.49 2.24 -5.08
N ALA A 231 -9.19 2.11 -6.21
CA ALA A 231 -8.57 1.89 -7.50
C ALA A 231 -9.43 2.45 -8.63
N CYS A 232 -8.81 2.79 -9.76
CA CYS A 232 -9.51 3.15 -10.98
C CYS A 232 -9.05 2.24 -12.13
N PRO A 233 -9.77 1.17 -12.47
CA PRO A 233 -9.35 0.22 -13.51
C PRO A 233 -9.22 0.86 -14.91
N LYS A 234 -9.71 2.09 -15.11
CA LYS A 234 -9.49 2.83 -16.36
C LYS A 234 -8.17 3.60 -16.38
N LEU A 235 -7.74 4.15 -15.25
CA LEU A 235 -6.56 5.02 -15.16
C LEU A 235 -5.32 4.25 -14.71
N ASP A 236 -5.53 3.19 -13.92
CA ASP A 236 -4.46 2.42 -13.32
C ASP A 236 -3.88 1.44 -14.35
N SER A 237 -2.56 1.38 -14.38
CA SER A 237 -1.77 0.38 -15.11
C SER A 237 -1.44 -0.82 -14.21
N ASN A 238 -0.96 -1.93 -14.81
CA ASN A 238 -0.54 -3.14 -14.11
C ASN A 238 -1.64 -3.78 -13.23
N LYS A 239 -2.76 -4.13 -13.88
CA LYS A 239 -3.97 -4.64 -13.20
C LYS A 239 -3.77 -6.05 -12.64
N GLU A 240 -2.84 -6.80 -13.22
CA GLU A 240 -2.43 -8.13 -12.78
C GLU A 240 -1.96 -8.08 -11.32
N SER A 241 -1.14 -7.08 -10.97
CA SER A 241 -0.69 -6.84 -9.59
C SER A 241 -1.86 -6.57 -8.63
N TYR A 242 -2.96 -5.99 -9.10
CA TYR A 242 -4.15 -5.77 -8.25
C TYR A 242 -4.86 -7.08 -7.92
N VAL A 243 -4.95 -8.00 -8.88
CA VAL A 243 -5.51 -9.34 -8.63
C VAL A 243 -4.66 -10.07 -7.59
N GLU A 244 -3.34 -10.01 -7.70
CA GLU A 244 -2.41 -10.61 -6.74
C GLU A 244 -2.56 -9.99 -5.34
N LYS A 245 -2.60 -8.65 -5.24
CA LYS A 245 -2.79 -7.96 -3.95
C LYS A 245 -4.13 -8.28 -3.30
N ILE A 246 -5.22 -8.30 -4.08
CA ILE A 246 -6.54 -8.69 -3.55
C ILE A 246 -6.51 -10.16 -3.13
N THR A 247 -5.84 -11.04 -3.87
CA THR A 247 -5.67 -12.45 -3.49
C THR A 247 -4.90 -12.59 -2.17
N ALA A 248 -3.82 -11.83 -1.98
CA ALA A 248 -3.07 -11.80 -0.71
C ALA A 248 -3.91 -11.23 0.45
N LEU A 249 -4.75 -10.22 0.21
CA LEU A 249 -5.70 -9.74 1.22
C LEU A 249 -6.71 -10.84 1.63
N ILE A 250 -7.16 -11.65 0.67
CA ILE A 250 -8.06 -12.77 0.92
C ILE A 250 -7.35 -13.88 1.70
N ASP A 251 -6.22 -14.37 1.21
CA ASP A 251 -5.57 -15.57 1.75
C ASP A 251 -4.73 -15.29 3.00
N ASP A 252 -3.92 -14.23 2.98
CA ASP A 252 -2.91 -13.96 4.02
C ASP A 252 -3.45 -13.01 5.09
N ALA A 253 -4.08 -11.91 4.69
CA ALA A 253 -4.74 -11.02 5.65
C ALA A 253 -6.08 -11.58 6.14
N GLN A 254 -6.64 -12.60 5.47
CA GLN A 254 -7.89 -13.25 5.89
C GLN A 254 -9.04 -12.25 6.09
N VAL A 255 -9.21 -11.30 5.16
CA VAL A 255 -10.33 -10.35 5.24
C VAL A 255 -11.68 -11.08 5.32
N ASP A 256 -12.58 -10.57 6.17
CA ASP A 256 -13.86 -11.20 6.48
C ASP A 256 -14.88 -11.04 5.36
N THR A 257 -14.93 -9.85 4.76
CA THR A 257 -15.82 -9.51 3.64
C THR A 257 -15.14 -8.52 2.70
N ILE A 258 -15.53 -8.54 1.41
CA ILE A 258 -15.16 -7.51 0.45
C ILE A 258 -16.42 -6.79 -0.02
N THR A 259 -16.52 -5.49 0.24
CA THR A 259 -17.53 -4.62 -0.34
C THR A 259 -16.91 -3.91 -1.55
N VAL A 260 -17.36 -4.21 -2.76
CA VAL A 260 -16.97 -3.52 -3.98
C VAL A 260 -17.96 -2.38 -4.24
N MET A 261 -17.51 -1.13 -4.12
CA MET A 261 -18.30 0.03 -4.50
C MET A 261 -17.84 0.55 -5.85
N LYS A 262 -18.73 0.54 -6.85
CA LYS A 262 -18.44 0.97 -8.22
C LYS A 262 -19.45 2.02 -8.69
N MET A 263 -19.03 2.89 -9.59
CA MET A 263 -19.97 3.77 -10.28
C MET A 263 -20.79 2.98 -11.31
N GLU A 264 -21.95 3.51 -11.71
CA GLU A 264 -22.82 2.94 -12.76
C GLU A 264 -22.15 2.91 -14.15
N VAL A 265 -21.13 3.74 -14.36
CA VAL A 265 -20.41 3.84 -15.62
C VAL A 265 -19.64 2.56 -15.95
N PRO A 266 -19.55 2.18 -17.24
CA PRO A 266 -18.98 0.90 -17.66
C PRO A 266 -17.50 0.73 -17.27
N CYS A 267 -16.76 1.84 -17.16
CA CYS A 267 -15.35 1.80 -16.78
C CYS A 267 -15.11 1.24 -15.38
N CYS A 268 -16.08 1.32 -14.46
CA CYS A 268 -15.94 0.81 -13.11
C CYS A 268 -16.25 -0.70 -12.99
N GLY A 269 -16.78 -1.33 -14.05
CA GLY A 269 -17.01 -2.78 -14.08
C GLY A 269 -15.74 -3.60 -13.89
N GLY A 270 -14.60 -3.07 -14.33
CA GLY A 270 -13.30 -3.71 -14.14
C GLY A 270 -12.93 -3.92 -12.67
N LEU A 271 -13.41 -3.09 -11.74
CA LEU A 271 -13.08 -3.24 -10.32
C LEU A 271 -13.71 -4.51 -9.73
N LEU A 272 -14.96 -4.81 -10.12
CA LEU A 272 -15.63 -6.04 -9.73
C LEU A 272 -14.95 -7.26 -10.35
N GLN A 273 -14.57 -7.18 -11.63
CA GLN A 273 -13.85 -8.26 -12.31
C GLN A 273 -12.54 -8.60 -11.59
N LEU A 274 -11.75 -7.59 -11.19
CA LEU A 274 -10.51 -7.81 -10.43
C LEU A 274 -10.77 -8.54 -9.10
N ALA A 275 -11.81 -8.14 -8.37
CA ALA A 275 -12.18 -8.79 -7.11
C ALA A 275 -12.65 -10.24 -7.31
N GLN A 276 -13.44 -10.50 -8.35
CA GLN A 276 -13.90 -11.85 -8.70
C GLN A 276 -12.75 -12.76 -9.13
N MET A 277 -11.87 -12.27 -10.00
CA MET A 277 -10.66 -13.00 -10.42
C MET A 277 -9.79 -13.35 -9.22
N ALA A 278 -9.59 -12.41 -8.28
CA ALA A 278 -8.82 -12.68 -7.07
C ALA A 278 -9.48 -13.75 -6.19
N MET A 279 -10.81 -13.71 -6.03
CA MET A 279 -11.56 -14.73 -5.28
C MET A 279 -11.55 -16.12 -5.96
N GLU A 280 -11.42 -16.17 -7.28
CA GLU A 280 -11.23 -17.42 -8.03
C GLU A 280 -9.83 -18.00 -7.83
N GLN A 281 -8.81 -17.14 -7.74
CA GLN A 281 -7.41 -17.52 -7.54
C GLN A 281 -7.06 -17.82 -6.07
N ALA A 282 -7.81 -17.24 -5.13
CA ALA A 282 -7.61 -17.42 -3.69
C ALA A 282 -7.90 -18.85 -3.23
N LYS A 283 -7.17 -19.29 -2.22
CA LYS A 283 -7.35 -20.59 -1.56
C LYS A 283 -8.61 -20.63 -0.70
N ARG A 284 -9.06 -19.47 -0.20
CA ARG A 284 -10.32 -19.34 0.56
C ARG A 284 -11.36 -18.48 -0.16
N LYS A 285 -12.62 -18.73 0.18
CA LYS A 285 -13.74 -17.91 -0.28
C LYS A 285 -14.03 -16.80 0.72
N VAL A 286 -14.29 -15.60 0.20
CA VAL A 286 -14.73 -14.43 0.95
C VAL A 286 -16.05 -13.94 0.34
N PRO A 287 -17.07 -13.58 1.13
CA PRO A 287 -18.28 -12.99 0.61
C PRO A 287 -18.01 -11.63 -0.05
N ILE A 288 -18.47 -11.46 -1.29
CA ILE A 288 -18.38 -10.19 -2.02
C ILE A 288 -19.76 -9.52 -2.07
N LYS A 289 -19.83 -8.27 -1.60
CA LYS A 289 -21.00 -7.40 -1.75
C LYS A 289 -20.71 -6.31 -2.76
N VAL A 290 -21.54 -6.17 -3.78
CA VAL A 290 -21.42 -5.11 -4.79
C VAL A 290 -22.43 -4.00 -4.49
N ILE A 291 -21.98 -2.76 -4.56
CA ILE A 291 -22.83 -1.57 -4.49
C ILE A 291 -22.56 -0.72 -5.73
N THR A 292 -23.61 -0.46 -6.52
CA THR A 292 -23.55 0.42 -7.70
C THR A 292 -24.04 1.81 -7.31
N VAL A 293 -23.20 2.82 -7.52
CA VAL A 293 -23.46 4.23 -7.21
C VAL A 293 -23.72 4.98 -8.52
N GLY A 294 -24.82 5.72 -8.60
CA GLY A 294 -25.13 6.58 -9.73
C GLY A 294 -24.18 7.78 -9.81
N ILE A 295 -24.08 8.41 -10.99
CA ILE A 295 -23.20 9.57 -11.17
C ILE A 295 -23.60 10.79 -10.32
N GLN A 296 -24.80 10.80 -9.73
CA GLN A 296 -25.30 11.84 -8.83
C GLN A 296 -25.28 11.42 -7.34
N GLY A 297 -24.71 10.26 -7.00
CA GLY A 297 -24.52 9.82 -5.61
C GLY A 297 -25.65 8.99 -5.02
N GLU A 298 -26.65 8.60 -5.79
CA GLU A 298 -27.68 7.66 -5.38
C GLU A 298 -27.16 6.21 -5.41
N ILE A 299 -27.65 5.37 -4.49
CA ILE A 299 -27.37 3.93 -4.52
C ILE A 299 -28.39 3.27 -5.44
N LEU A 300 -27.93 2.77 -6.59
CA LEU A 300 -28.78 2.12 -7.59
C LEU A 300 -29.03 0.65 -7.28
N GLU A 301 -28.02 -0.04 -6.74
CA GLU A 301 -28.06 -1.48 -6.54
C GLU A 301 -27.17 -1.90 -5.36
N SER A 302 -27.59 -2.92 -4.60
CA SER A 302 -26.78 -3.52 -3.54
C SER A 302 -27.05 -5.02 -3.40
N ASN A 303 -26.14 -5.85 -3.93
CA ASN A 303 -26.32 -7.31 -4.03
C ASN A 303 -25.07 -8.07 -3.60
N TRP A 304 -25.25 -9.31 -3.15
CA TRP A 304 -24.15 -10.26 -2.89
C TRP A 304 -23.88 -11.09 -4.14
N VAL A 305 -22.60 -11.33 -4.44
CA VAL A 305 -22.14 -12.08 -5.61
C VAL A 305 -21.15 -13.18 -5.24
#